data_AF-A0A9W9ISP0-F1
#
_entry.id   AF-A0A9W9ISP0-F1
#
_cell.length_a   1.000
_cell.length_b   1.000
_cell.length_c   1.000
_cell.angle_alpha   90.00
_cell.angle_beta   90.00
_cell.angle_gamma   90.00
#
_symmetry.space_group_name_H-M   'P 1'
#
loop_
_entity.id
_entity.type
_entity.pdbx_description
1 polymer ?
#
loop_
_entity_poly.entity_id
_entity_poly.type
_entity_poly.pdbx_seq_one_letter_code
_entity_poly.pdbx_strand_id
1 'polypeptide(L)'
;MDIPVFHKKVAEAQSLESELVEQAYGYDGEARRLFEGTGITFLDEGVHTFHLQNGALLTVYASPYTPSLGDWGFQYHPNNGHDYMIENGSGTNVDVVLTHGPPKGILDYTHSGERAGSPDLFRALACARPRPRMHCFGHIHESWGAKLVTWRDRTTAMPSHLTDIDNGQSCTIAKLCDMKGGAGKSGDDAPIKYFATSHCSGDVHPLNWGSQTLFVNAAIEGTPHSMDNQKEILSMQLPWVVDLELRSSPRGAE
;
A
#
# COMPACT_ATOMS: atom_id res chain seq x y z
N MET A 1 10.78 -14.58 -4.89
CA MET A 1 11.23 -13.17 -4.81
C MET A 1 11.37 -12.64 -6.23
N ASP A 2 11.45 -11.33 -6.43
CA ASP A 2 11.97 -10.77 -7.67
C ASP A 2 13.40 -11.30 -7.89
N ILE A 3 13.60 -12.06 -8.97
CA ILE A 3 14.86 -12.78 -9.23
C ILE A 3 16.01 -11.81 -9.50
N PRO A 4 15.86 -10.78 -10.36
CA PRO A 4 16.92 -9.78 -10.56
C PRO A 4 17.40 -9.09 -9.28
N VAL A 5 16.48 -8.66 -8.41
CA VAL A 5 16.81 -8.02 -7.14
C VAL A 5 17.53 -8.99 -6.19
N PHE A 6 17.06 -10.24 -6.12
CA PHE A 6 17.70 -11.26 -5.30
C PHE A 6 19.15 -11.50 -5.75
N HIS A 7 19.39 -11.70 -7.04
CA HIS A 7 20.74 -11.90 -7.58
C HIS A 7 21.64 -10.69 -7.35
N LYS A 8 21.10 -9.47 -7.51
CA LYS A 8 21.83 -8.24 -7.21
C LYS A 8 22.28 -8.21 -5.74
N LYS A 9 21.39 -8.52 -4.80
CA LYS A 9 21.69 -8.53 -3.36
C LYS A 9 22.73 -9.59 -2.97
N VAL A 10 22.62 -10.79 -3.55
CA VAL A 10 23.62 -11.85 -3.36
C VAL A 10 25.00 -11.41 -3.89
N ALA A 11 25.04 -10.74 -5.04
CA ALA A 11 26.27 -10.21 -5.62
C ALA A 11 26.90 -9.08 -4.77
N GLU A 12 26.09 -8.20 -4.18
CA GLU A 12 26.53 -7.12 -3.28
C GLU A 12 27.17 -7.66 -1.99
N ALA A 13 26.69 -8.80 -1.48
CA ALA A 13 27.13 -9.35 -0.20
C ALA A 13 28.56 -9.93 -0.19
N GLN A 14 29.17 -10.19 -1.37
CA GLN A 14 30.51 -10.77 -1.60
C GLN A 14 30.81 -12.08 -0.84
N SER A 15 31.35 -13.09 -1.54
CA SER A 15 31.91 -14.30 -0.90
C SER A 15 30.94 -15.17 -0.08
N LEU A 16 29.64 -15.20 -0.41
CA LEU A 16 28.70 -16.16 0.15
C LEU A 16 28.72 -17.47 -0.65
N GLU A 17 28.77 -18.61 0.05
CA GLU A 17 28.57 -19.91 -0.59
C GLU A 17 27.11 -20.07 -1.02
N SER A 18 26.89 -20.49 -2.27
CA SER A 18 25.55 -20.59 -2.86
C SER A 18 24.61 -21.49 -2.07
N GLU A 19 25.13 -22.59 -1.50
CA GLU A 19 24.35 -23.53 -0.69
C GLU A 19 23.77 -22.89 0.58
N LEU A 20 24.53 -22.01 1.25
CA LEU A 20 24.06 -21.30 2.44
C LEU A 20 23.00 -20.25 2.09
N VAL A 21 23.16 -19.59 0.94
CA VAL A 21 22.18 -18.62 0.43
C VAL A 21 20.86 -19.32 0.12
N GLU A 22 20.91 -20.46 -0.58
CA GLU A 22 19.72 -21.26 -0.88
C GLU A 22 19.04 -21.79 0.38
N GLN A 23 19.82 -22.27 1.36
CA GLN A 23 19.27 -22.75 2.62
C GLN A 23 18.54 -21.65 3.42
N ALA A 24 19.07 -20.42 3.41
CA ALA A 24 18.53 -19.32 4.22
C ALA A 24 17.40 -18.55 3.52
N TYR A 25 17.53 -18.32 2.21
CA TYR A 25 16.65 -17.40 1.46
C TYR A 25 15.86 -18.08 0.34
N GLY A 26 16.12 -19.37 0.09
CA GLY A 26 15.51 -20.11 -0.98
C GLY A 26 16.22 -19.95 -2.32
N TYR A 27 15.63 -20.54 -3.35
CA TYR A 27 16.17 -20.58 -4.71
C TYR A 27 15.26 -19.89 -5.74
N ASP A 28 15.77 -19.69 -6.95
CA ASP A 28 15.09 -18.94 -8.00
C ASP A 28 13.66 -19.44 -8.27
N GLY A 29 12.71 -18.51 -8.15
CA GLY A 29 11.30 -18.78 -8.38
C GLY A 29 10.59 -19.57 -7.26
N GLU A 30 11.26 -19.93 -6.17
CA GLU A 30 10.65 -20.75 -5.11
C GLU A 30 9.42 -20.09 -4.50
N ALA A 31 9.52 -18.80 -4.15
CA ALA A 31 8.37 -18.08 -3.62
C ALA A 31 7.18 -18.04 -4.58
N ARG A 32 7.39 -18.05 -5.91
CA ARG A 32 6.28 -18.09 -6.88
C ARG A 32 5.64 -19.46 -6.90
N ARG A 33 6.45 -20.52 -6.89
CA ARG A 33 5.97 -21.91 -6.81
C ARG A 33 5.12 -22.16 -5.57
N LEU A 34 5.45 -21.53 -4.43
CA LEU A 34 4.63 -21.61 -3.22
C LEU A 34 3.20 -21.08 -3.40
N PHE A 35 2.99 -20.15 -4.34
CA PHE A 35 1.67 -19.57 -4.60
C PHE A 35 0.93 -20.23 -5.78
N GLU A 36 1.58 -21.11 -6.54
CA GLU A 36 0.93 -21.85 -7.63
C GLU A 36 -0.26 -22.67 -7.10
N GLY A 37 -1.44 -22.50 -7.72
CA GLY A 37 -2.66 -23.22 -7.32
C GLY A 37 -3.31 -22.75 -6.01
N THR A 38 -2.75 -21.76 -5.33
CA THR A 38 -3.31 -21.24 -4.05
C THR A 38 -4.42 -20.20 -4.23
N GLY A 39 -4.56 -19.65 -5.44
CA GLY A 39 -5.39 -18.47 -5.71
C GLY A 39 -4.76 -17.14 -5.29
N ILE A 40 -3.51 -17.16 -4.79
CA ILE A 40 -2.71 -15.97 -4.50
C ILE A 40 -1.87 -15.61 -5.73
N THR A 41 -1.97 -14.36 -6.18
CA THR A 41 -1.17 -13.86 -7.31
C THR A 41 0.03 -13.08 -6.79
N PHE A 42 1.23 -13.52 -7.15
CA PHE A 42 2.46 -12.75 -6.90
C PHE A 42 2.59 -11.62 -7.93
N LEU A 43 2.72 -10.37 -7.46
CA LEU A 43 2.86 -9.19 -8.32
C LEU A 43 4.31 -8.70 -8.32
N ASP A 44 4.88 -8.57 -9.51
CA ASP A 44 6.12 -7.83 -9.72
C ASP A 44 5.86 -6.32 -9.75
N GLU A 45 6.92 -5.53 -9.68
CA GLU A 45 6.76 -4.10 -9.91
C GLU A 45 6.17 -3.84 -11.31
N GLY A 46 5.16 -2.98 -11.38
CA GLY A 46 4.50 -2.60 -12.63
C GLY A 46 2.98 -2.66 -12.56
N VAL A 47 2.36 -2.59 -13.72
CA VAL A 47 0.89 -2.56 -13.87
C VAL A 47 0.35 -3.94 -14.20
N HIS A 48 -0.68 -4.35 -13.45
CA HIS A 48 -1.37 -5.62 -13.54
C HIS A 48 -2.87 -5.39 -13.70
N THR A 49 -3.52 -6.15 -14.56
CA THR A 49 -4.94 -5.99 -14.87
C THR A 49 -5.70 -7.28 -14.60
N PHE A 50 -6.81 -7.18 -13.88
CA PHE A 50 -7.66 -8.31 -13.47
C PHE A 50 -9.09 -8.12 -13.96
N HIS A 51 -9.63 -9.14 -14.62
CA HIS A 51 -11.07 -9.25 -14.89
C HIS A 51 -11.75 -9.90 -13.70
N LEU A 52 -12.65 -9.17 -13.05
CA LEU A 52 -13.36 -9.66 -11.87
C LEU A 52 -14.62 -10.41 -12.30
N GLN A 53 -15.08 -11.34 -11.45
CA GLN A 53 -16.26 -12.18 -11.72
C GLN A 53 -17.55 -11.37 -11.94
N ASN A 54 -17.63 -10.16 -11.39
CA ASN A 54 -18.74 -9.24 -11.58
C ASN A 54 -18.64 -8.39 -12.87
N GLY A 55 -17.67 -8.67 -13.75
CA GLY A 55 -17.45 -7.96 -15.01
C GLY A 55 -16.70 -6.63 -14.88
N ALA A 56 -16.26 -6.27 -13.68
CA ALA A 56 -15.39 -5.10 -13.49
C ALA A 56 -13.96 -5.40 -13.94
N LEU A 57 -13.27 -4.34 -14.37
CA LEU A 57 -11.83 -4.37 -14.66
C LEU A 57 -11.10 -3.67 -13.52
N LEU A 58 -10.14 -4.35 -12.89
CA LEU A 58 -9.29 -3.80 -11.84
C LEU A 58 -7.86 -3.64 -12.39
N THR A 59 -7.36 -2.42 -12.43
CA THR A 59 -5.95 -2.14 -12.78
C THR A 59 -5.17 -1.74 -11.53
N VAL A 60 -4.12 -2.51 -11.22
CA VAL A 60 -3.26 -2.33 -10.04
C VAL A 60 -1.85 -1.98 -10.48
N TYR A 61 -1.28 -0.89 -9.96
CA TYR A 61 0.17 -0.69 -9.99
C TYR A 61 0.76 -1.21 -8.68
N ALA A 62 1.79 -2.05 -8.74
CA ALA A 62 2.50 -2.57 -7.57
C ALA A 62 3.96 -2.11 -7.58
N SER A 63 4.53 -1.80 -6.41
CA SER A 63 5.97 -1.59 -6.25
C SER A 63 6.44 -1.96 -4.83
N PRO A 64 7.45 -2.83 -4.68
CA PRO A 64 7.98 -3.19 -3.37
C PRO A 64 8.97 -2.14 -2.81
N TYR A 65 9.37 -1.16 -3.63
CA TYR A 65 10.49 -0.28 -3.30
C TYR A 65 10.15 0.80 -2.28
N THR A 66 11.05 1.00 -1.31
CA THR A 66 10.90 1.99 -0.22
C THR A 66 12.21 2.71 0.06
N PRO A 67 12.19 4.05 0.25
CA PRO A 67 13.39 4.81 0.57
C PRO A 67 13.92 4.41 1.95
N SER A 68 15.21 4.12 2.06
CA SER A 68 15.85 3.77 3.34
C SER A 68 17.36 4.00 3.27
N LEU A 69 17.98 4.19 4.43
CA LEU A 69 19.44 4.15 4.58
C LEU A 69 19.95 2.72 4.90
N GLY A 70 19.03 1.78 5.08
CA GLY A 70 19.34 0.36 5.24
C GLY A 70 19.60 -0.35 3.91
N ASP A 71 19.83 -1.65 3.99
CA ASP A 71 20.25 -2.47 2.84
C ASP A 71 19.34 -3.70 2.61
N TRP A 72 18.04 -3.57 2.90
CA TRP A 72 17.09 -4.67 2.69
C TRP A 72 16.75 -4.82 1.20
N GLY A 73 16.18 -5.96 0.81
CA GLY A 73 16.03 -6.37 -0.59
C GLY A 73 15.43 -5.32 -1.54
N PHE A 74 14.41 -4.57 -1.10
CA PHE A 74 13.72 -3.55 -1.91
C PHE A 74 13.92 -2.13 -1.38
N GLN A 75 15.07 -1.85 -0.78
CA GLN A 75 15.42 -0.51 -0.31
C GLN A 75 16.27 0.24 -1.33
N TYR A 76 16.03 1.55 -1.44
CA TYR A 76 16.86 2.44 -2.24
C TYR A 76 17.25 3.68 -1.43
N HIS A 77 18.42 4.23 -1.73
CA HIS A 77 18.90 5.42 -1.05
C HIS A 77 18.01 6.63 -1.41
N PRO A 78 17.53 7.44 -0.44
CA PRO A 78 16.62 8.56 -0.71
C PRO A 78 17.13 9.58 -1.74
N ASN A 79 18.46 9.78 -1.84
CA ASN A 79 19.06 10.67 -2.83
C ASN A 79 19.08 10.13 -4.27
N ASN A 80 18.94 8.80 -4.45
CA ASN A 80 18.89 8.20 -5.79
C ASN A 80 17.48 8.26 -6.36
N GLY A 81 16.46 8.32 -5.49
CA GLY A 81 15.06 8.27 -5.87
C GLY A 81 14.64 6.90 -6.42
N HIS A 82 13.36 6.79 -6.75
CA HIS A 82 12.80 5.64 -7.46
C HIS A 82 11.71 6.11 -8.43
N ASP A 83 11.68 5.53 -9.62
CA ASP A 83 10.73 5.94 -10.65
C ASP A 83 9.45 5.09 -10.58
N TYR A 84 8.43 5.64 -9.94
CA TYR A 84 7.13 4.98 -9.81
C TYR A 84 6.30 5.20 -11.07
N MET A 85 6.36 4.24 -11.99
CA MET A 85 5.65 4.24 -13.29
C MET A 85 4.13 3.97 -13.16
N ILE A 86 3.46 4.73 -12.29
CA ILE A 86 2.00 4.66 -12.08
C ILE A 86 1.27 5.09 -13.35
N GLU A 87 1.79 6.09 -14.07
CA GLU A 87 1.33 6.42 -15.41
C GLU A 87 2.00 5.48 -16.41
N ASN A 88 1.35 4.35 -16.70
CA ASN A 88 1.77 3.53 -17.80
C ASN A 88 1.40 4.27 -19.10
N GLY A 89 2.39 4.76 -19.84
CA GLY A 89 2.24 5.48 -21.11
C GLY A 89 1.44 4.74 -22.20
N SER A 90 0.91 3.55 -21.89
CA SER A 90 -0.10 2.80 -22.63
C SER A 90 -1.53 3.37 -22.55
N GLY A 91 -1.79 4.37 -21.69
CA GLY A 91 -3.14 4.95 -21.53
C GLY A 91 -4.09 4.12 -20.65
N THR A 92 -3.58 3.09 -19.96
CA THR A 92 -4.36 2.33 -18.97
C THR A 92 -4.47 3.11 -17.67
N ASN A 93 -5.70 3.25 -17.16
CA ASN A 93 -5.96 3.98 -15.93
C ASN A 93 -5.75 3.06 -14.72
N VAL A 94 -4.81 3.39 -13.84
CA VAL A 94 -4.59 2.65 -12.59
C VAL A 94 -5.72 2.97 -11.60
N ASP A 95 -6.42 1.94 -11.12
CA ASP A 95 -7.47 2.09 -10.10
C ASP A 95 -6.86 2.06 -8.70
N VAL A 96 -5.91 1.15 -8.47
CA VAL A 96 -5.27 0.95 -7.17
C VAL A 96 -3.75 0.98 -7.30
N VAL A 97 -3.09 1.76 -6.46
CA VAL A 97 -1.63 1.72 -6.26
C VAL A 97 -1.35 0.91 -5.00
N LEU A 98 -0.44 -0.06 -5.07
CA LEU A 98 0.07 -0.86 -3.97
C LEU A 98 1.56 -0.62 -3.83
N THR A 99 2.00 -0.11 -2.67
CA THR A 99 3.44 0.03 -2.39
C THR A 99 3.80 -0.53 -1.03
N HIS A 100 5.06 -0.89 -0.81
CA HIS A 100 5.50 -1.28 0.52
C HIS A 100 5.40 -0.10 1.51
N GLY A 101 6.02 1.03 1.17
CA GLY A 101 6.06 2.23 2.01
C GLY A 101 5.11 3.35 1.59
N PRO A 102 4.88 4.34 2.46
CA PRO A 102 3.96 5.45 2.22
C PRO A 102 4.54 6.53 1.27
N PRO A 103 3.69 7.37 0.66
CA PRO A 103 4.12 8.61 0.03
C PRO A 103 4.39 9.67 1.10
N LYS A 104 5.35 10.57 0.85
CA LYS A 104 5.71 11.61 1.81
C LYS A 104 4.53 12.52 2.14
N GLY A 105 4.25 12.70 3.42
CA GLY A 105 3.19 13.58 3.91
C GLY A 105 1.87 12.92 4.25
N ILE A 106 1.70 11.62 3.95
CA ILE A 106 0.43 10.90 4.14
C ILE A 106 0.69 9.62 4.93
N LEU A 107 0.19 9.58 6.17
CA LEU A 107 0.29 8.42 7.07
C LEU A 107 1.72 7.85 7.16
N ASP A 108 2.71 8.74 7.22
CA ASP A 108 4.13 8.43 7.10
C ASP A 108 4.98 8.88 8.31
N TYR A 109 4.32 9.18 9.43
CA TYR A 109 5.01 9.59 10.66
C TYR A 109 5.50 8.38 11.44
N THR A 110 6.77 8.41 11.80
CA THR A 110 7.38 7.38 12.64
C THR A 110 7.27 7.72 14.13
N HIS A 111 7.59 6.76 15.00
CA HIS A 111 7.74 6.98 16.43
C HIS A 111 8.86 7.99 16.78
N SER A 112 9.86 8.17 15.91
CA SER A 112 10.87 9.23 16.05
C SER A 112 10.33 10.64 15.72
N GLY A 113 9.07 10.75 15.25
CA GLY A 113 8.47 12.00 14.82
C GLY A 113 8.90 12.47 13.43
N GLU A 114 9.65 11.61 12.71
CA GLU A 114 10.13 11.89 11.35
C GLU A 114 9.15 11.37 10.30
N ARG A 115 9.33 11.83 9.07
CA ARG A 115 8.55 11.36 7.91
C ARG A 115 9.38 10.38 7.10
N ALA A 116 8.92 9.14 7.00
CA ALA A 116 9.59 8.09 6.25
C ALA A 116 9.07 7.93 4.80
N GLY A 117 8.04 8.69 4.41
CA GLY A 117 7.40 8.53 3.11
C GLY A 117 8.26 9.04 1.95
N SER A 118 8.03 8.45 0.77
CA SER A 118 8.75 8.77 -0.47
C SER A 118 8.23 10.04 -1.16
N PRO A 119 9.09 11.07 -1.38
CA PRO A 119 8.73 12.23 -2.20
C PRO A 119 8.44 11.87 -3.66
N ASP A 120 9.17 10.91 -4.23
CA ASP A 120 8.97 10.48 -5.62
C ASP A 120 7.62 9.79 -5.80
N LEU A 121 7.23 8.95 -4.84
CA LEU A 121 5.92 8.31 -4.83
C LEU A 121 4.80 9.35 -4.73
N PHE A 122 4.95 10.33 -3.85
CA PHE A 122 3.99 11.44 -3.76
C PHE A 122 3.87 12.17 -5.10
N ARG A 123 5.00 12.49 -5.74
CA ARG A 123 5.03 13.16 -7.04
C ARG A 123 4.33 12.34 -8.11
N ALA A 124 4.63 11.05 -8.21
CA ALA A 124 4.00 10.16 -9.19
C ALA A 124 2.47 10.10 -9.00
N LEU A 125 1.99 9.97 -7.76
CA LEU A 125 0.55 9.99 -7.44
C LEU A 125 -0.11 11.34 -7.74
N ALA A 126 0.57 12.45 -7.43
CA ALA A 126 0.06 13.80 -7.67
C ALA A 126 -0.04 14.12 -9.18
N CYS A 127 0.88 13.57 -9.97
CA CYS A 127 0.92 13.72 -11.42
C CYS A 127 -0.05 12.78 -12.14
N ALA A 128 -0.34 11.59 -11.59
CA ALA A 128 -1.20 10.59 -12.19
C ALA A 128 -2.53 11.18 -12.72
N ARG A 129 -2.86 10.89 -13.99
CA ARG A 129 -4.14 11.25 -14.60
C ARG A 129 -4.80 10.06 -15.33
N PRO A 130 -6.02 9.66 -14.92
CA PRO A 130 -6.73 10.06 -13.71
C PRO A 130 -5.97 9.59 -12.47
N ARG A 131 -6.20 10.27 -11.33
CA ARG A 131 -5.64 9.84 -10.05
C ARG A 131 -6.23 8.49 -9.62
N PRO A 132 -5.44 7.61 -8.99
CA PRO A 132 -5.92 6.31 -8.55
C PRO A 132 -7.04 6.49 -7.52
N ARG A 133 -7.99 5.55 -7.50
CA ARG A 133 -9.08 5.52 -6.52
C ARG A 133 -8.50 5.25 -5.13
N MET A 134 -7.53 4.34 -5.04
CA MET A 134 -6.91 4.00 -3.78
C MET A 134 -5.40 3.87 -3.91
N HIS A 135 -4.68 4.27 -2.86
CA HIS A 135 -3.30 3.89 -2.63
C HIS A 135 -3.22 3.15 -1.29
N CYS A 136 -2.92 1.86 -1.35
CA CYS A 136 -2.71 1.02 -0.17
C CYS A 136 -1.21 0.75 0.02
N PHE A 137 -0.74 0.89 1.25
CA PHE A 137 0.66 0.73 1.62
C PHE A 137 0.79 0.28 3.08
N GLY A 138 2.02 0.02 3.52
CA GLY A 138 2.30 -0.36 4.90
C GLY A 138 3.59 0.31 5.41
N HIS A 139 4.51 -0.52 5.92
CA HIS A 139 5.84 -0.17 6.42
C HIS A 139 5.86 0.63 7.74
N ILE A 140 4.98 1.63 7.91
CA ILE A 140 4.94 2.50 9.08
C ILE A 140 3.79 2.08 10.00
N HIS A 141 4.08 1.15 10.91
CA HIS A 141 3.11 0.46 11.77
C HIS A 141 2.35 1.40 12.71
N GLU A 142 3.02 2.45 13.15
CA GLU A 142 2.52 3.48 14.06
C GLU A 142 1.57 4.47 13.38
N SER A 143 1.59 4.53 12.03
CA SER A 143 0.73 5.37 11.22
C SER A 143 -0.40 4.59 10.53
N TRP A 144 -0.73 3.38 11.01
CA TRP A 144 -1.93 2.66 10.55
C TRP A 144 -3.15 3.57 10.59
N GLY A 145 -3.94 3.52 9.53
CA GLY A 145 -5.08 4.42 9.36
C GLY A 145 -5.49 4.58 7.91
N ALA A 146 -6.50 5.42 7.67
CA ALA A 146 -6.95 5.78 6.34
C ALA A 146 -7.30 7.26 6.25
N LYS A 147 -7.04 7.87 5.10
CA LYS A 147 -7.33 9.28 4.79
C LYS A 147 -7.88 9.39 3.36
N LEU A 148 -9.04 10.01 3.21
CA LEU A 148 -9.54 10.42 1.89
C LEU A 148 -8.95 11.79 1.58
N VAL A 149 -8.08 11.82 0.57
CA VAL A 149 -7.34 13.03 0.19
C VAL A 149 -7.98 13.65 -1.03
N THR A 150 -8.27 14.95 -0.92
CA THR A 150 -8.67 15.79 -2.05
C THR A 150 -7.44 16.48 -2.60
N TRP A 151 -7.20 16.27 -3.89
CA TRP A 151 -6.12 16.90 -4.60
C TRP A 151 -6.55 18.25 -5.15
N ARG A 152 -5.62 19.21 -5.21
CA ARG A 152 -5.86 20.46 -5.93
C ARG A 152 -5.92 20.21 -7.44
N ASP A 153 -6.69 21.03 -8.14
CA ASP A 153 -6.90 20.88 -9.59
C ASP A 153 -5.60 20.96 -10.39
N ARG A 154 -4.74 21.93 -10.03
CA ARG A 154 -3.44 22.12 -10.65
C ARG A 154 -2.34 21.45 -9.83
N THR A 155 -1.71 20.44 -10.41
CA THR A 155 -0.44 19.91 -9.87
C THR A 155 0.67 20.93 -10.12
N THR A 156 1.45 21.22 -9.08
CA THR A 156 2.58 22.15 -9.16
C THR A 156 3.79 21.47 -9.81
N ALA A 157 4.81 22.25 -10.21
CA ALA A 157 6.02 21.68 -10.82
C ALA A 157 6.82 20.79 -9.85
N MET A 158 6.73 21.07 -8.55
CA MET A 158 7.37 20.31 -7.47
C MET A 158 6.31 19.94 -6.44
N PRO A 159 5.49 18.92 -6.73
CA PRO A 159 4.31 18.64 -5.92
C PRO A 159 4.67 18.17 -4.52
N SER A 160 3.90 18.60 -3.53
CA SER A 160 4.06 18.21 -2.14
C SER A 160 2.71 18.14 -1.41
N HIS A 161 2.69 17.43 -0.28
CA HIS A 161 1.50 17.33 0.57
C HIS A 161 1.03 18.69 1.14
N LEU A 162 1.86 19.74 1.08
CA LEU A 162 1.51 21.10 1.50
C LEU A 162 0.91 21.93 0.35
N THR A 163 1.32 21.64 -0.89
CA THR A 163 1.03 22.47 -2.07
C THR A 163 -0.02 21.85 -2.99
N ASP A 164 -0.23 20.53 -2.95
CA ASP A 164 -1.05 19.81 -3.94
C ASP A 164 -2.21 19.05 -3.30
N ILE A 165 -2.26 18.97 -1.97
CA ILE A 165 -3.42 18.49 -1.22
C ILE A 165 -4.25 19.67 -0.74
N ASP A 166 -5.57 19.59 -0.96
CA ASP A 166 -6.54 20.42 -0.27
C ASP A 166 -6.91 19.77 1.07
N ASN A 167 -6.22 20.18 2.14
CA ASN A 167 -6.50 19.67 3.48
C ASN A 167 -7.86 20.12 4.03
N GLY A 168 -8.46 21.20 3.51
CA GLY A 168 -9.78 21.66 3.93
C GLY A 168 -10.90 20.78 3.37
N GLN A 169 -10.66 20.12 2.24
CA GLN A 169 -11.58 19.17 1.59
C GLN A 169 -11.17 17.71 1.79
N SER A 170 -10.10 17.43 2.53
CA SER A 170 -9.67 16.07 2.85
C SER A 170 -10.24 15.63 4.20
N CYS A 171 -10.53 14.34 4.39
CA CYS A 171 -10.97 13.81 5.68
C CYS A 171 -10.12 12.62 6.15
N THR A 172 -9.92 12.53 7.46
CA THR A 172 -9.39 11.33 8.10
C THR A 172 -10.53 10.34 8.24
N ILE A 173 -10.32 9.10 7.81
CA ILE A 173 -11.29 8.01 7.94
C ILE A 173 -11.08 7.27 9.26
N ALA A 174 -9.83 6.91 9.56
CA ALA A 174 -9.45 6.37 10.88
C ALA A 174 -7.95 6.53 11.13
N LYS A 175 -7.56 6.41 12.40
CA LYS A 175 -6.18 6.36 12.89
C LYS A 175 -6.03 5.25 13.93
N LEU A 176 -4.80 4.85 14.19
CA LEU A 176 -4.46 3.81 15.18
C LEU A 176 -5.10 4.03 16.57
N CYS A 177 -5.22 5.29 17.03
CA CYS A 177 -5.86 5.62 18.31
C CYS A 177 -7.36 5.29 18.35
N ASP A 178 -8.04 5.31 17.21
CA ASP A 178 -9.48 5.03 17.12
C ASP A 178 -9.76 3.54 17.40
N MET A 179 -8.77 2.67 17.19
CA MET A 179 -8.84 1.27 17.64
C MET A 179 -8.68 1.12 19.16
N LYS A 180 -7.82 1.94 19.78
CA LYS A 180 -7.50 1.86 21.23
C LYS A 180 -8.61 2.42 22.12
N GLY A 181 -9.45 3.31 21.59
CA GLY A 181 -10.53 3.98 22.31
C GLY A 181 -11.82 3.17 22.52
N GLY A 182 -11.85 1.91 22.07
CA GLY A 182 -13.05 1.08 22.08
C GLY A 182 -13.60 0.92 20.68
N ALA A 183 -13.02 -0.01 19.94
CA ALA A 183 -13.72 -0.78 18.92
C ALA A 183 -15.09 -1.16 19.49
N GLY A 184 -16.14 -0.52 18.97
CA GLY A 184 -17.50 -0.64 19.45
C GLY A 184 -17.88 -2.09 19.67
N LYS A 185 -18.51 -2.36 20.80
CA LYS A 185 -19.31 -3.57 20.96
C LYS A 185 -20.26 -3.63 19.77
N SER A 186 -20.05 -4.56 18.85
CA SER A 186 -21.16 -5.04 18.03
C SER A 186 -22.26 -5.49 18.98
N GLY A 187 -23.52 -5.43 18.56
CA GLY A 187 -24.66 -5.87 19.39
C GLY A 187 -24.54 -7.31 19.92
N ASP A 188 -23.63 -8.11 19.35
CA ASP A 188 -23.10 -9.34 19.91
C ASP A 188 -21.67 -9.13 20.40
N ASP A 189 -21.35 -9.72 21.54
CA ASP A 189 -20.08 -9.69 22.32
C ASP A 189 -18.84 -10.26 21.57
N ALA A 190 -18.84 -10.24 20.24
CA ALA A 190 -17.78 -10.73 19.38
C ALA A 190 -16.69 -9.65 19.15
N PRO A 191 -15.39 -10.03 19.16
CA PRO A 191 -14.30 -9.10 18.88
C PRO A 191 -14.33 -8.62 17.43
N ILE A 192 -14.07 -7.33 17.22
CA ILE A 192 -13.89 -6.77 15.87
C ILE A 192 -12.68 -7.44 15.20
N LYS A 193 -12.90 -8.01 14.00
CA LYS A 193 -11.88 -8.75 13.24
C LYS A 193 -11.20 -7.93 12.14
N TYR A 194 -11.82 -6.83 11.72
CA TYR A 194 -11.35 -5.96 10.65
C TYR A 194 -11.92 -4.56 10.83
N PHE A 195 -11.29 -3.57 10.19
CA PHE A 195 -11.83 -2.23 10.08
C PHE A 195 -12.41 -2.04 8.67
N ALA A 196 -13.70 -1.68 8.57
CA ALA A 196 -14.36 -1.49 7.29
C ALA A 196 -14.62 -0.02 6.98
N THR A 197 -14.48 0.35 5.72
CA THR A 197 -14.91 1.65 5.18
C THR A 197 -15.47 1.48 3.77
N SER A 198 -16.47 2.29 3.43
CA SER A 198 -17.10 2.31 2.11
C SER A 198 -17.02 3.72 1.54
N HIS A 199 -16.68 3.82 0.26
CA HIS A 199 -16.59 5.09 -0.47
C HIS A 199 -17.29 5.00 -1.84
N CYS A 200 -18.36 4.21 -1.89
CA CYS A 200 -19.26 4.04 -3.01
C CYS A 200 -20.21 5.24 -3.14
N SER A 201 -20.95 5.27 -4.26
CA SER A 201 -21.95 6.30 -4.48
C SER A 201 -23.06 6.22 -3.42
N GLY A 202 -23.29 7.32 -2.71
CA GLY A 202 -24.32 7.42 -1.65
C GLY A 202 -23.80 7.29 -0.22
N ASP A 203 -22.51 6.98 -0.03
CA ASP A 203 -21.89 6.97 1.30
C ASP A 203 -21.73 8.37 1.90
N VAL A 204 -21.36 8.43 3.19
CA VAL A 204 -21.06 9.69 3.90
C VAL A 204 -19.85 10.40 3.28
N HIS A 205 -18.87 9.61 2.81
CA HIS A 205 -17.65 10.10 2.19
C HIS A 205 -17.41 9.38 0.84
N PRO A 206 -18.25 9.62 -0.17
CA PRO A 206 -18.13 8.95 -1.47
C PRO A 206 -16.85 9.43 -2.16
N LEU A 207 -16.15 8.53 -2.85
CA LEU A 207 -14.91 8.89 -3.54
C LEU A 207 -15.22 9.62 -4.85
N ASN A 208 -14.79 10.89 -4.95
CA ASN A 208 -14.84 11.64 -6.21
C ASN A 208 -13.62 11.31 -7.08
N TRP A 209 -13.77 10.32 -7.94
CA TRP A 209 -12.67 9.80 -8.73
C TRP A 209 -12.05 10.83 -9.69
N GLY A 210 -10.72 10.82 -9.75
CA GLY A 210 -9.90 11.77 -10.50
C GLY A 210 -9.51 13.02 -9.69
N SER A 211 -10.33 13.41 -8.71
CA SER A 211 -10.04 14.52 -7.80
C SER A 211 -9.66 14.05 -6.38
N GLN A 212 -10.04 12.83 -6.00
CA GLN A 212 -9.74 12.22 -4.71
C GLN A 212 -9.07 10.86 -4.84
N THR A 213 -8.28 10.52 -3.83
CA THR A 213 -7.67 9.21 -3.63
C THR A 213 -7.81 8.80 -2.17
N LEU A 214 -8.27 7.58 -1.92
CA LEU A 214 -8.25 6.97 -0.60
C LEU A 214 -6.85 6.43 -0.31
N PHE A 215 -6.20 6.93 0.73
CA PHE A 215 -4.93 6.42 1.22
C PHE A 215 -5.17 5.50 2.41
N VAL A 216 -4.64 4.28 2.35
CA VAL A 216 -4.81 3.27 3.40
C VAL A 216 -3.43 2.77 3.81
N ASN A 217 -3.04 3.05 5.06
CA ASN A 217 -1.91 2.37 5.68
C ASN A 217 -2.44 1.10 6.36
N ALA A 218 -2.17 -0.03 5.73
CA ALA A 218 -2.55 -1.37 6.15
C ALA A 218 -1.40 -2.13 6.85
N ALA A 219 -0.44 -1.41 7.44
CA ALA A 219 0.64 -2.01 8.21
C ALA A 219 0.11 -2.82 9.41
N ILE A 220 0.53 -4.08 9.52
CA ILE A 220 0.20 -4.96 10.63
C ILE A 220 1.48 -5.40 11.33
N GLU A 221 1.49 -5.22 12.64
CA GLU A 221 2.55 -5.59 13.56
C GLU A 221 1.96 -6.40 14.71
N GLY A 222 2.46 -7.60 14.94
CA GLY A 222 2.17 -8.31 16.18
C GLY A 222 3.01 -7.74 17.31
N THR A 223 2.39 -7.12 18.32
CA THR A 223 3.12 -6.82 19.56
C THR A 223 3.15 -8.07 20.44
N PRO A 224 4.32 -8.61 20.80
CA PRO A 224 4.38 -9.58 21.89
C PRO A 224 4.11 -8.84 23.20
N HIS A 225 2.95 -9.07 23.82
CA HIS A 225 2.78 -8.69 25.22
C HIS A 225 3.61 -9.64 26.10
N SER A 226 4.12 -9.09 27.20
CA SER A 226 4.92 -9.78 28.20
C SER A 226 4.29 -11.10 28.61
N MET A 227 5.14 -12.09 28.88
CA MET A 227 4.78 -13.43 29.38
C MET A 227 4.14 -13.38 30.78
N ASP A 228 3.01 -12.70 30.94
CA ASP A 228 2.16 -12.85 32.12
C ASP A 228 0.96 -13.72 31.74
N ASN A 229 1.01 -14.94 32.26
CA ASN A 229 0.08 -16.04 32.11
C ASN A 229 -1.40 -15.67 31.85
N GLN A 230 -1.93 -16.32 30.79
CA GLN A 230 -3.33 -16.52 30.39
C GLN A 230 -3.88 -15.60 29.29
N LYS A 231 -3.96 -16.21 28.08
CA LYS A 231 -4.43 -15.73 26.77
C LYS A 231 -3.48 -14.78 26.04
N GLU A 232 -2.65 -15.39 25.18
CA GLU A 232 -2.00 -14.73 24.05
C GLU A 232 -3.06 -14.11 23.14
N ILE A 233 -3.35 -12.83 23.32
CA ILE A 233 -3.99 -12.02 22.29
C ILE A 233 -2.91 -11.05 21.82
N LEU A 234 -2.26 -11.39 20.70
CA LEU A 234 -1.45 -10.43 19.97
C LEU A 234 -2.34 -9.22 19.68
N SER A 235 -2.03 -8.04 20.23
CA SER A 235 -2.67 -6.82 19.72
C SER A 235 -2.04 -6.54 18.36
N MET A 236 -2.72 -7.02 17.32
CA MET A 236 -2.40 -6.72 15.93
C MET A 236 -3.27 -5.56 15.46
N GLN A 237 -2.72 -4.69 14.61
CA GLN A 237 -3.54 -3.80 13.81
C GLN A 237 -4.56 -4.62 13.01
N LEU A 238 -5.78 -4.12 12.92
CA LEU A 238 -6.83 -4.82 12.21
C LEU A 238 -6.62 -4.73 10.69
N PRO A 239 -6.90 -5.80 9.93
CA PRO A 239 -6.94 -5.72 8.49
C PRO A 239 -8.05 -4.77 8.03
N TRP A 240 -7.86 -4.16 6.87
CA TRP A 240 -8.83 -3.28 6.23
C TRP A 240 -9.75 -4.05 5.28
N VAL A 241 -11.04 -3.71 5.32
CA VAL A 241 -12.01 -4.02 4.27
C VAL A 241 -12.45 -2.70 3.67
N VAL A 242 -12.25 -2.54 2.37
CA VAL A 242 -12.56 -1.29 1.66
C VAL A 242 -13.47 -1.59 0.49
N ASP A 243 -14.64 -0.96 0.49
CA ASP A 243 -15.58 -1.02 -0.63
C ASP A 243 -15.36 0.19 -1.55
N LEU A 244 -15.12 -0.09 -2.83
CA LEU A 244 -14.90 0.91 -3.88
C LEU A 244 -15.63 0.52 -5.16
N GLU A 245 -16.18 1.53 -5.84
CA GLU A 245 -16.72 1.33 -7.19
C GLU A 245 -15.58 1.28 -8.22
N LEU A 246 -15.61 0.27 -9.09
CA LEU A 246 -14.68 0.10 -10.20
C LEU A 246 -15.39 0.33 -11.54
N ARG A 247 -14.60 0.54 -12.60
CA ARG A 247 -15.16 0.64 -13.96
C ARG A 247 -15.65 -0.73 -14.43
N SER A 248 -16.75 -0.75 -15.18
CA SER A 248 -17.13 -1.93 -15.98
C SER A 248 -16.10 -2.16 -17.08
N SER A 249 -15.75 -3.43 -17.36
CA SER A 249 -14.94 -3.75 -18.54
C SER A 249 -15.65 -3.29 -19.83
N PRO A 250 -14.95 -2.71 -20.82
CA PRO A 250 -15.54 -2.44 -22.13
C PRO A 250 -16.07 -3.76 -22.69
N ARG A 251 -17.37 -3.85 -22.96
CA ARG A 251 -17.96 -5.04 -23.61
C ARG A 251 -17.28 -5.25 -24.97
N GLY A 252 -16.44 -6.29 -25.12
CA GLY A 252 -15.96 -6.75 -26.43
C GLY A 252 -14.48 -7.12 -26.58
N ALA A 253 -13.85 -7.77 -25.59
CA ALA A 253 -12.56 -8.43 -25.79
C ALA A 253 -12.60 -9.83 -25.16
N GLU A 254 -13.32 -10.74 -25.81
CA GLU A 254 -13.04 -12.18 -25.80
C GLU A 254 -12.23 -12.53 -27.04
#